data_AF-B1XT91-F1
#
_entry.id   AF-B1XT91-F1
#
_cell.length_a   1.000
_cell.length_b   1.000
_cell.length_c   1.000
_cell.angle_alpha   90.00
_cell.angle_beta   90.00
_cell.angle_gamma   90.00
#
_symmetry.space_group_name_H-M   'P 1'
#
loop_
_entity.id
_entity.type
_entity.pdbx_description
1 polymer ?
#
loop_
_entity_poly.entity_id
_entity_poly.type
_entity_poly.pdbx_seq_one_letter_code
_entity_poly.pdbx_strand_id
1 'polypeptide(L)'
;MGHSLLLTWAHFPVFKDLLKDESFTHFMYLEDDTLITRENMSYWIEGRELLRPYGLIPSFMRVEKKANDDRWYSSDCPHPFYIYALPRIEVSKNFGFINFPELYQGMYLLDRELMIEHLNGSTYSPNSGVWGIQEKAAQGLTFANVPKGCTTRNLIPYEIDSLKIDERCLIHHVPNNYAQPGPNGKIVITAPVDQLLTRRPTKQFLAPKNLRKFLRKYLRQRFKRN
;
A
#
# COMPACT_ATOMS: atom_id res chain seq x y z
N MET A 1 -11.16 20.12 18.33
CA MET A 1 -11.08 18.65 18.07
C MET A 1 -11.79 17.95 19.22
N GLY A 2 -12.96 17.36 19.02
CA GLY A 2 -13.81 16.89 20.13
C GLY A 2 -14.41 15.48 20.00
N HIS A 3 -14.13 14.76 18.91
CA HIS A 3 -14.62 13.39 18.71
C HIS A 3 -13.43 12.44 18.60
N SER A 4 -13.47 11.30 19.32
CA SER A 4 -12.37 10.32 19.40
C SER A 4 -11.87 9.83 18.03
N LEU A 5 -12.79 9.64 17.08
CA LEU A 5 -12.49 9.27 15.68
C LEU A 5 -11.60 10.28 14.93
N LEU A 6 -11.46 11.53 15.41
CA LEU A 6 -10.63 12.55 14.77
C LEU A 6 -9.22 12.65 15.36
N LEU A 7 -8.90 11.88 16.40
CA LEU A 7 -7.57 11.90 17.01
C LEU A 7 -6.49 11.51 15.99
N THR A 8 -6.77 10.53 15.13
CA THR A 8 -5.84 10.09 14.08
C THR A 8 -5.53 11.18 13.05
N TRP A 9 -6.34 12.24 12.96
CA TRP A 9 -6.18 13.38 12.06
C TRP A 9 -5.35 14.53 12.64
N ALA A 10 -4.93 14.42 13.91
CA ALA A 10 -4.21 15.51 14.59
C ALA A 10 -2.83 15.83 14.00
N HIS A 11 -2.27 14.94 13.18
CA HIS A 11 -0.98 15.13 12.51
C HIS A 11 -1.05 16.18 11.38
N PHE A 12 -2.21 16.41 10.78
CA PHE A 12 -2.31 17.30 9.63
C PHE A 12 -1.96 18.78 9.91
N PRO A 13 -2.44 19.40 11.00
CA PRO A 13 -1.95 20.73 11.40
C PRO A 13 -0.43 20.77 11.55
N VAL A 14 0.17 19.74 12.14
CA VAL A 14 1.63 19.63 12.32
C VAL A 14 2.33 19.60 10.96
N PHE A 15 1.89 18.76 10.02
CA PHE A 15 2.46 18.72 8.67
C PHE A 15 2.28 20.03 7.92
N LYS A 16 1.13 20.70 8.06
CA LYS A 16 0.90 22.02 7.44
C LYS A 16 1.87 23.08 7.96
N ASP A 17 2.19 23.03 9.24
CA ASP A 17 3.15 23.96 9.83
C ASP A 17 4.60 23.61 9.44
N LEU A 18 4.98 22.32 9.49
CA LEU A 18 6.30 21.86 9.07
C LEU A 18 6.58 22.09 7.58
N LEU A 19 5.56 22.02 6.72
CA LEU A 19 5.70 22.26 5.28
C LEU A 19 6.19 23.68 4.94
N LYS A 20 5.97 24.66 5.85
CA LYS A 20 6.47 26.04 5.70
C LYS A 20 8.00 26.12 5.76
N ASP A 21 8.64 25.17 6.45
CA ASP A 21 10.09 25.06 6.53
C ASP A 21 10.58 24.18 5.37
N GLU A 22 11.44 24.74 4.53
CA GLU A 22 11.98 24.07 3.33
C GLU A 22 13.05 23.03 3.65
N SER A 23 13.59 23.01 4.87
CA SER A 23 14.54 21.97 5.31
C SER A 23 13.88 20.59 5.45
N PHE A 24 12.56 20.53 5.66
CA PHE A 24 11.80 19.29 5.65
C PHE A 24 11.46 18.89 4.22
N THR A 25 12.07 17.78 3.78
CA THR A 25 11.91 17.27 2.40
C THR A 25 10.87 16.16 2.30
N HIS A 26 10.61 15.45 3.39
CA HIS A 26 9.74 14.28 3.45
C HIS A 26 8.88 14.30 4.72
N PHE A 27 7.69 13.71 4.61
CA PHE A 27 6.69 13.66 5.68
C PHE A 27 6.17 12.25 5.81
N MET A 28 6.22 11.71 7.03
CA MET A 28 5.80 10.35 7.32
C MET A 28 4.72 10.36 8.40
N TYR A 29 3.57 9.78 8.07
CA TYR A 29 2.59 9.35 9.07
C TYR A 29 2.76 7.85 9.28
N LEU A 30 2.73 7.40 10.53
CA LEU A 30 2.74 5.98 10.89
C LEU A 30 1.91 5.74 12.17
N GLU A 31 1.34 4.54 12.26
CA GLU A 31 0.81 3.97 13.51
C GLU A 31 1.98 3.58 14.45
N ASP A 32 1.73 3.53 15.76
CA ASP A 32 2.75 3.31 16.80
C ASP A 32 3.31 1.88 16.83
N ASP A 33 2.64 0.96 16.16
CA ASP A 33 2.95 -0.47 16.10
C ASP A 33 3.66 -0.90 14.80
N THR A 34 4.10 0.08 13.99
CA THR A 34 4.77 -0.15 12.71
C THR A 34 6.26 0.21 12.78
N LEU A 35 7.13 -0.76 12.54
CA LEU A 35 8.58 -0.57 12.45
C LEU A 35 9.00 -0.15 11.04
N ILE A 36 9.74 0.96 10.96
CA ILE A 36 10.36 1.49 9.74
C ILE A 36 11.88 1.57 9.93
N THR A 37 12.63 1.16 8.90
CA THR A 37 14.09 1.20 8.87
C THR A 37 14.62 2.24 7.87
N ARG A 38 15.94 2.43 7.88
CA ARG A 38 16.63 3.29 6.90
C ARG A 38 16.47 2.75 5.47
N GLU A 39 16.50 1.43 5.31
CA GLU A 39 16.36 0.74 4.03
C GLU A 39 14.96 0.95 3.47
N ASN A 40 13.94 0.93 4.33
CA ASN A 40 12.56 1.28 3.98
C ASN A 40 12.48 2.72 3.41
N MET A 41 13.14 3.68 4.04
CA MET A 41 13.15 5.05 3.51
C MET A 41 13.96 5.19 2.22
N SER A 42 15.09 4.51 2.13
CA SER A 42 16.01 4.61 0.99
C SER A 42 15.36 4.09 -0.29
N TYR A 43 14.71 2.92 -0.25
CA TYR A 43 13.99 2.43 -1.43
C TYR A 43 12.83 3.35 -1.80
N TRP A 44 12.12 3.93 -0.83
CA TRP A 44 10.98 4.78 -1.14
C TRP A 44 11.44 6.00 -1.93
N ILE A 45 12.56 6.61 -1.54
CA ILE A 45 13.17 7.75 -2.26
C ILE A 45 13.58 7.33 -3.67
N GLU A 46 14.27 6.20 -3.83
CA GLU A 46 14.65 5.67 -5.14
C GLU A 46 13.42 5.39 -6.03
N GLY A 47 12.44 4.68 -5.49
CA GLY A 47 11.21 4.33 -6.18
C GLY A 47 10.34 5.53 -6.53
N ARG A 48 10.43 6.62 -5.73
CA ARG A 48 9.66 7.85 -5.94
C ARG A 48 10.08 8.49 -7.25
N GLU A 49 11.39 8.51 -7.55
CA GLU A 49 11.91 9.02 -8.81
C GLU A 49 11.53 8.13 -9.99
N LEU A 50 11.59 6.81 -9.82
CA LEU A 50 11.21 5.86 -10.88
C LEU A 50 9.72 5.92 -11.24
N LEU A 51 8.85 6.19 -10.26
CA LEU A 51 7.39 6.21 -10.44
C LEU A 51 6.83 7.62 -10.74
N ARG A 52 7.63 8.68 -10.54
CA ARG A 52 7.24 10.09 -10.78
C ARG A 52 6.63 10.33 -12.16
N PRO A 53 7.23 9.85 -13.28
CA PRO A 53 6.68 10.11 -14.61
C PRO A 53 5.29 9.50 -14.85
N TYR A 54 4.91 8.50 -14.05
CA TYR A 54 3.64 7.78 -14.17
C TYR A 54 2.56 8.30 -13.21
N GLY A 55 2.90 9.28 -12.36
CA GLY A 55 2.01 9.75 -11.29
C GLY A 55 1.74 8.70 -10.22
N LEU A 56 2.62 7.71 -10.06
CA LEU A 56 2.48 6.62 -9.10
C LEU A 56 3.43 6.79 -7.91
N ILE A 57 3.19 6.05 -6.83
CA ILE A 57 3.86 6.22 -5.54
C ILE A 57 4.40 4.84 -5.09
N PRO A 58 5.70 4.74 -4.73
CA PRO A 58 6.22 3.52 -4.14
C PRO A 58 5.58 3.29 -2.77
N SER A 59 5.32 2.03 -2.46
CA SER A 59 4.52 1.65 -1.32
C SER A 59 5.19 0.54 -0.53
N PHE A 60 4.82 0.48 0.74
CA PHE A 60 5.21 -0.54 1.69
C PHE A 60 4.16 -1.66 1.77
N MET A 61 4.60 -2.84 2.17
CA MET A 61 3.74 -3.96 2.50
C MET A 61 3.91 -4.26 3.99
N ARG A 62 2.81 -4.22 4.74
CA ARG A 62 2.84 -4.57 6.15
C ARG A 62 2.94 -6.09 6.30
N VAL A 63 3.88 -6.51 7.14
CA VAL A 63 4.23 -7.92 7.33
C VAL A 63 4.35 -8.27 8.80
N GLU A 64 4.16 -9.56 9.07
CA GLU A 64 4.24 -10.16 10.39
C GLU A 64 4.93 -11.52 10.35
N LYS A 65 5.38 -11.97 11.52
CA LYS A 65 5.92 -13.31 11.73
C LYS A 65 4.92 -14.20 12.44
N LYS A 66 4.86 -15.47 12.04
CA LYS A 66 4.17 -16.50 12.81
C LYS A 66 5.07 -17.01 13.93
N ALA A 67 4.47 -17.54 14.98
CA ALA A 67 5.24 -18.28 15.98
C ALA A 67 5.95 -19.47 15.31
N ASN A 68 7.26 -19.60 15.54
CA ASN A 68 8.11 -20.67 15.01
C ASN A 68 8.23 -20.72 13.46
N ASP A 69 8.06 -19.60 12.78
CA ASP A 69 8.33 -19.49 11.34
C ASP A 69 9.11 -18.20 11.06
N ASP A 70 10.26 -18.33 10.40
CA ASP A 70 11.12 -17.19 10.10
C ASP A 70 10.64 -16.37 8.89
N ARG A 71 9.64 -16.86 8.15
CA ARG A 71 9.09 -16.16 6.98
C ARG A 71 8.24 -14.96 7.38
N TRP A 72 8.25 -13.97 6.50
CA TRP A 72 7.33 -12.85 6.53
C TRP A 72 6.00 -13.22 5.88
N TYR A 73 4.91 -12.79 6.50
CA TYR A 73 3.54 -13.00 6.07
C TYR A 73 2.86 -11.65 5.90
N SER A 74 2.18 -11.41 4.77
CA SER A 74 1.53 -10.11 4.55
C SER A 74 0.24 -9.96 5.34
N SER A 75 0.12 -8.89 6.12
CA SER A 75 -1.08 -8.60 6.91
C SER A 75 -2.31 -8.32 6.07
N ASP A 76 -2.11 -7.81 4.86
CA ASP A 76 -3.19 -7.25 4.03
C ASP A 76 -3.43 -8.06 2.74
N CYS A 77 -2.50 -8.94 2.37
CA CYS A 77 -2.62 -9.86 1.23
C CYS A 77 -2.73 -11.32 1.70
N PRO A 78 -3.93 -11.81 2.01
CA PRO A 78 -4.07 -13.14 2.62
C PRO A 78 -3.77 -14.29 1.63
N HIS A 79 -3.66 -14.05 0.33
CA HIS A 79 -3.57 -15.10 -0.69
C HIS A 79 -2.74 -14.67 -1.90
N PRO A 80 -2.12 -15.63 -2.62
CA PRO A 80 -1.32 -15.32 -3.79
C PRO A 80 -2.12 -14.71 -4.95
N PHE A 81 -1.47 -13.84 -5.70
CA PHE A 81 -2.00 -13.15 -6.86
C PHE A 81 -1.36 -13.66 -8.15
N TYR A 82 -2.21 -13.82 -9.16
CA TYR A 82 -1.76 -14.12 -10.51
C TYR A 82 -1.15 -12.86 -11.13
N ILE A 83 0.16 -12.85 -11.35
CA ILE A 83 0.89 -11.62 -11.73
C ILE A 83 0.36 -10.98 -13.00
N TYR A 84 -0.01 -11.78 -14.01
CA TYR A 84 -0.47 -11.25 -15.29
C TYR A 84 -1.87 -10.62 -15.23
N ALA A 85 -2.56 -10.74 -14.10
CA ALA A 85 -3.82 -10.04 -13.83
C ALA A 85 -3.62 -8.71 -13.07
N LEU A 86 -2.42 -8.39 -12.61
CA LEU A 86 -2.18 -7.14 -11.89
C LEU A 86 -1.60 -6.07 -12.83
N PRO A 87 -2.00 -4.79 -12.67
CA PRO A 87 -1.29 -3.68 -13.29
C PRO A 87 0.16 -3.66 -12.79
N ARG A 88 1.09 -3.39 -13.69
CA ARG A 88 2.53 -3.35 -13.38
C ARG A 88 3.26 -2.38 -14.28
N ILE A 89 4.41 -1.92 -13.81
CA ILE A 89 5.38 -1.14 -14.57
C ILE A 89 6.70 -1.88 -14.49
N GLU A 90 7.30 -2.12 -15.65
CA GLU A 90 8.63 -2.71 -15.76
C GLU A 90 9.62 -1.55 -15.95
N VAL A 91 10.55 -1.40 -15.01
CA VAL A 91 11.55 -0.30 -15.02
C VAL A 91 12.85 -0.76 -15.68
N SER A 92 13.17 -2.05 -15.53
CA SER A 92 14.26 -2.71 -16.23
C SER A 92 13.84 -4.13 -16.60
N LYS A 93 14.73 -4.88 -17.27
CA LYS A 93 14.50 -6.27 -17.62
C LYS A 93 14.16 -7.16 -16.42
N ASN A 94 14.72 -6.86 -15.24
CA ASN A 94 14.64 -7.73 -14.07
C ASN A 94 13.85 -7.11 -12.91
N PHE A 95 13.45 -5.84 -13.01
CA PHE A 95 12.85 -5.10 -11.90
C PHE A 95 11.63 -4.30 -12.34
N GLY A 96 10.59 -4.36 -11.51
CA GLY A 96 9.35 -3.63 -11.76
C GLY A 96 8.59 -3.32 -10.48
N PHE A 97 7.44 -2.71 -10.67
CA PHE A 97 6.49 -2.33 -9.65
C PHE A 97 5.13 -2.92 -9.98
N ILE A 98 4.41 -3.40 -8.96
CA ILE A 98 3.12 -4.06 -9.14
C ILE A 98 2.04 -3.40 -8.28
N ASN A 99 0.85 -3.24 -8.85
CA ASN A 99 -0.28 -2.60 -8.19
C ASN A 99 -1.21 -3.66 -7.59
N PHE A 100 -1.06 -3.89 -6.28
CA PHE A 100 -2.02 -4.72 -5.55
C PHE A 100 -3.34 -3.96 -5.33
N PRO A 101 -4.49 -4.65 -5.42
CA PRO A 101 -5.78 -3.98 -5.46
C PRO A 101 -6.22 -3.30 -4.17
N GLU A 102 -5.78 -3.81 -3.02
CA GLU A 102 -6.18 -3.38 -1.67
C GLU A 102 -5.00 -3.66 -0.72
N LEU A 103 -4.08 -2.69 -0.57
CA LEU A 103 -3.02 -2.72 0.44
C LEU A 103 -3.32 -1.65 1.49
N TYR A 104 -3.73 -2.08 2.67
CA TYR A 104 -3.71 -1.21 3.85
C TYR A 104 -2.28 -1.20 4.40
N GLN A 105 -1.77 -0.04 4.80
CA GLN A 105 -0.38 0.07 5.27
C GLN A 105 -0.28 0.65 6.68
N GLY A 106 -1.34 1.29 7.19
CA GLY A 106 -1.30 2.05 8.45
C GLY A 106 -0.32 3.23 8.43
N MET A 107 0.21 3.61 7.26
CA MET A 107 1.24 4.63 7.13
C MET A 107 1.29 5.21 5.72
N TYR A 108 1.94 6.37 5.57
CA TYR A 108 2.41 6.87 4.28
C TYR A 108 3.69 7.67 4.43
N LEU A 109 4.49 7.72 3.36
CA LEU A 109 5.62 8.61 3.20
C LEU A 109 5.37 9.46 1.96
N LEU A 110 5.55 10.78 2.06
CA LEU A 110 5.35 11.73 0.96
C LEU A 110 6.55 12.68 0.89
N ASP A 111 6.96 13.01 -0.33
CA ASP A 111 7.85 14.15 -0.58
C ASP A 111 7.04 15.46 -0.52
N ARG A 112 7.71 16.61 -0.63
CA ARG A 112 7.03 17.93 -0.58
C ARG A 112 5.92 18.06 -1.63
N GLU A 113 6.16 17.60 -2.86
CA GLU A 113 5.18 17.67 -3.96
C GLU A 113 3.89 16.92 -3.58
N LEU A 114 4.03 15.67 -3.14
CA LEU A 114 2.90 14.85 -2.73
C LEU A 114 2.24 15.36 -1.45
N MET A 115 2.99 15.93 -0.49
CA MET A 115 2.40 16.53 0.71
C MET A 115 1.56 17.77 0.37
N ILE A 116 2.03 18.61 -0.55
CA ILE A 116 1.26 19.75 -1.07
C ILE A 116 -0.03 19.26 -1.75
N GLU A 117 0.06 18.23 -2.60
CA GLU A 117 -1.12 17.60 -3.21
C GLU A 117 -2.09 17.09 -2.14
N HIS A 118 -1.58 16.43 -1.11
CA HIS A 118 -2.37 15.83 -0.04
C HIS A 118 -3.16 16.87 0.77
N LEU A 119 -2.50 17.96 1.16
CA LEU A 119 -3.10 19.04 1.98
C LEU A 119 -4.06 19.94 1.20
N ASN A 120 -3.83 20.11 -0.11
CA ASN A 120 -4.71 20.90 -0.97
C ASN A 120 -5.83 20.07 -1.62
N GLY A 121 -5.75 18.75 -1.52
CA GLY A 121 -6.70 17.81 -2.10
C GLY A 121 -7.81 17.38 -1.15
N SER A 122 -8.76 16.60 -1.67
CA SER A 122 -9.88 16.07 -0.87
C SER A 122 -9.41 15.08 0.21
N THR A 123 -8.23 14.49 0.07
CA THR A 123 -7.67 13.51 1.01
C THR A 123 -7.39 14.09 2.40
N TYR A 124 -7.24 15.41 2.52
CA TYR A 124 -7.21 16.13 3.80
C TYR A 124 -8.64 16.38 4.34
N SER A 125 -9.48 15.33 4.35
CA SER A 125 -10.84 15.41 4.88
C SER A 125 -11.32 14.04 5.37
N PRO A 126 -11.89 13.95 6.60
CA PRO A 126 -12.57 12.75 7.09
C PRO A 126 -13.69 12.22 6.18
N ASN A 127 -14.26 13.11 5.36
CA ASN A 127 -15.36 12.78 4.46
C ASN A 127 -14.88 12.16 3.13
N SER A 128 -13.59 12.20 2.83
CA SER A 128 -13.03 11.68 1.58
C SER A 128 -12.35 10.34 1.79
N GLY A 129 -12.48 9.45 0.81
CA GLY A 129 -11.89 8.11 0.83
C GLY A 129 -12.88 6.98 1.10
N VAL A 130 -12.37 5.76 1.10
CA VAL A 130 -13.18 4.53 1.10
C VAL A 130 -13.19 3.78 2.43
N TRP A 131 -12.34 4.17 3.38
CA TRP A 131 -12.20 3.51 4.68
C TRP A 131 -12.98 4.19 5.80
N GLY A 132 -12.94 3.62 7.00
CA GLY A 132 -13.45 4.26 8.21
C GLY A 132 -12.73 5.58 8.49
N ILE A 133 -13.33 6.43 9.33
CA ILE A 133 -12.81 7.78 9.58
C ILE A 133 -11.38 7.72 10.14
N GLN A 134 -11.06 6.75 11.00
CA GLN A 134 -9.75 6.64 11.62
C GLN A 134 -8.69 6.21 10.60
N GLU A 135 -8.99 5.15 9.84
CA GLU A 135 -8.13 4.55 8.82
C GLU A 135 -7.88 5.49 7.64
N LYS A 136 -8.86 6.34 7.30
CA LYS A 136 -8.72 7.38 6.28
C LYS A 136 -7.61 8.38 6.61
N ALA A 137 -7.29 8.59 7.89
CA ALA A 137 -6.16 9.45 8.27
C ALA A 137 -4.82 8.87 7.79
N ALA A 138 -4.72 7.54 7.66
CA ALA A 138 -3.55 6.82 7.18
C ALA A 138 -3.56 6.55 5.65
N GLN A 139 -4.61 6.96 4.93
CA GLN A 139 -4.75 6.58 3.51
C GLN A 139 -3.81 7.34 2.57
N GLY A 140 -3.28 8.49 3.00
CA GLY A 140 -2.46 9.37 2.18
C GLY A 140 -3.13 9.68 0.83
N LEU A 141 -2.37 9.49 -0.25
CA LEU A 141 -2.83 9.68 -1.64
C LEU A 141 -3.20 8.37 -2.35
N THR A 142 -3.31 7.25 -1.63
CA THR A 142 -3.50 5.89 -2.20
C THR A 142 -4.63 5.82 -3.22
N PHE A 143 -5.74 6.53 -2.98
CA PHE A 143 -6.93 6.53 -3.83
C PHE A 143 -7.22 7.87 -4.53
N ALA A 144 -6.37 8.88 -4.33
CA ALA A 144 -6.47 10.14 -5.05
C ALA A 144 -5.84 10.00 -6.42
N ASN A 145 -6.35 10.69 -7.45
CA ASN A 145 -5.69 10.85 -8.75
C ASN A 145 -5.09 9.56 -9.36
N VAL A 146 -5.79 8.43 -9.21
CA VAL A 146 -5.27 7.12 -9.62
C VAL A 146 -5.08 7.04 -11.14
N PRO A 147 -3.85 6.79 -11.65
CA PRO A 147 -3.60 6.65 -13.08
C PRO A 147 -4.43 5.55 -13.73
N LYS A 148 -4.81 5.76 -15.00
CA LYS A 148 -5.65 4.83 -15.75
C LYS A 148 -5.02 3.44 -15.80
N GLY A 149 -5.81 2.42 -15.46
CA GLY A 149 -5.37 1.03 -15.44
C GLY A 149 -4.83 0.56 -14.09
N CYS A 150 -4.58 1.47 -13.15
CA CYS A 150 -4.28 1.14 -11.76
C CYS A 150 -5.53 1.20 -10.89
N THR A 151 -5.51 0.45 -9.80
CA THR A 151 -6.57 0.43 -8.79
C THR A 151 -6.29 1.37 -7.61
N THR A 152 -5.01 1.67 -7.36
CA THR A 152 -4.49 2.63 -6.39
C THR A 152 -3.26 3.33 -6.99
N ARG A 153 -2.79 4.43 -6.38
CA ARG A 153 -1.50 5.05 -6.75
C ARG A 153 -0.29 4.28 -6.23
N ASN A 154 -0.50 3.34 -5.32
CA ASN A 154 0.55 2.68 -4.57
C ASN A 154 1.02 1.41 -5.27
N LEU A 155 2.33 1.27 -5.48
CA LEU A 155 2.91 0.08 -6.08
C LEU A 155 4.04 -0.51 -5.23
N ILE A 156 4.14 -1.83 -5.27
CA ILE A 156 5.13 -2.62 -4.56
C ILE A 156 6.26 -3.04 -5.52
N PRO A 157 7.53 -2.83 -5.16
CA PRO A 157 8.66 -3.30 -5.95
C PRO A 157 8.79 -4.83 -5.95
N TYR A 158 9.17 -5.41 -7.10
CA TYR A 158 9.40 -6.83 -7.23
C TYR A 158 10.42 -7.17 -8.33
N GLU A 159 11.04 -8.33 -8.20
CA GLU A 159 11.90 -8.95 -9.21
C GLU A 159 11.07 -9.73 -10.24
N ILE A 160 11.26 -9.44 -11.53
CA ILE A 160 10.40 -9.96 -12.62
C ILE A 160 10.57 -11.47 -12.82
N ASP A 161 11.80 -11.96 -12.77
CA ASP A 161 12.10 -13.37 -13.04
C ASP A 161 11.73 -14.27 -11.86
N SER A 162 12.11 -13.87 -10.65
CA SER A 162 11.89 -14.65 -9.43
C SER A 162 10.51 -14.45 -8.82
N LEU A 163 9.79 -13.38 -9.20
CA LEU A 163 8.55 -12.92 -8.57
C LEU A 163 8.67 -12.56 -7.09
N LYS A 164 9.88 -12.32 -6.61
CA LYS A 164 10.12 -11.91 -5.21
C LYS A 164 9.79 -10.44 -5.03
N ILE A 165 9.08 -10.13 -3.94
CA ILE A 165 8.91 -8.77 -3.46
C ILE A 165 10.23 -8.27 -2.90
N ASP A 166 10.63 -7.03 -3.21
CA ASP A 166 11.85 -6.43 -2.66
C ASP A 166 11.66 -6.22 -1.15
N GLU A 167 12.52 -6.84 -0.35
CA GLU A 167 12.41 -6.84 1.11
C GLU A 167 12.47 -5.43 1.71
N ARG A 168 13.09 -4.47 1.01
CA ARG A 168 13.14 -3.08 1.45
C ARG A 168 11.76 -2.45 1.55
N CYS A 169 10.72 -2.96 0.87
CA CYS A 169 9.36 -2.44 1.01
C CYS A 169 8.57 -3.05 2.17
N LEU A 170 9.11 -4.05 2.88
CA LEU A 170 8.41 -4.71 3.96
C LEU A 170 8.52 -3.90 5.25
N ILE A 171 7.39 -3.66 5.91
CA ILE A 171 7.33 -2.94 7.19
C ILE A 171 6.70 -3.85 8.24
N HIS A 172 7.37 -3.98 9.39
CA HIS A 172 6.95 -4.95 10.40
C HIS A 172 5.86 -4.36 11.28
N HIS A 173 4.69 -4.97 11.26
CA HIS A 173 3.67 -4.76 12.27
C HIS A 173 4.06 -5.52 13.54
N VAL A 174 4.67 -4.79 14.48
CA VAL A 174 5.35 -5.32 15.66
C VAL A 174 4.51 -6.31 16.47
N PRO A 175 3.18 -6.14 16.65
CA PRO A 175 2.36 -7.05 17.44
C PRO A 175 2.29 -8.49 16.92
N ASN A 176 2.48 -8.71 15.61
CA ASN A 176 2.31 -10.03 14.97
C ASN A 176 0.93 -10.70 15.19
N ASN A 177 -0.10 -9.94 15.57
CA ASN A 177 -1.40 -10.47 15.98
C ASN A 177 -2.29 -10.96 14.82
N TYR A 178 -2.06 -10.51 13.58
CA TYR A 178 -2.79 -10.97 12.40
C TYR A 178 -2.18 -12.26 11.82
N ALA A 179 -0.89 -12.51 12.08
CA ALA A 179 -0.21 -13.77 11.75
C ALA A 179 -0.53 -14.90 12.73
N GLN A 180 -0.96 -14.58 13.96
CA GLN A 180 -1.42 -15.58 14.93
C GLN A 180 -2.89 -15.99 14.71
N PRO A 181 -3.31 -17.16 15.23
CA PRO A 181 -4.71 -17.50 15.35
C PRO A 181 -5.43 -16.45 16.22
N GLY A 182 -6.51 -15.85 15.70
CA GLY A 182 -7.34 -14.95 16.50
C GLY A 182 -8.13 -15.69 17.59
N PRO A 183 -8.91 -14.98 18.43
CA PRO A 183 -9.71 -15.56 19.52
C PRO A 183 -10.67 -16.69 19.08
N ASN A 184 -11.08 -16.66 17.82
CA ASN A 184 -11.97 -17.68 17.21
C ASN A 184 -11.20 -18.79 16.48
N GLY A 185 -9.88 -18.89 16.67
CA GLY A 185 -9.00 -19.85 15.99
C GLY A 185 -8.78 -19.58 14.50
N LYS A 186 -9.37 -18.53 13.93
CA LYS A 186 -9.19 -18.16 12.52
C LYS A 186 -7.90 -17.37 12.35
N ILE A 187 -7.01 -17.87 11.51
CA ILE A 187 -5.83 -17.15 11.03
C ILE A 187 -6.30 -16.18 9.94
N VAL A 188 -5.95 -14.90 10.08
CA VAL A 188 -6.30 -13.86 9.09
C VAL A 188 -5.29 -13.87 7.93
N ILE A 189 -4.01 -14.13 8.22
CA ILE A 189 -2.94 -14.15 7.21
C ILE A 189 -2.56 -15.56 6.77
N THR A 190 -2.74 -15.85 5.47
CA THR A 190 -2.46 -17.20 4.94
C THR A 190 -1.30 -17.30 3.95
N ALA A 191 -0.79 -16.21 3.39
CA ALA A 191 0.26 -16.26 2.36
C ALA A 191 1.61 -15.68 2.84
N PRO A 192 2.70 -16.48 2.80
CA PRO A 192 4.07 -15.97 2.88
C PRO A 192 4.35 -14.95 1.77
N VAL A 193 5.13 -13.91 2.08
CA VAL A 193 5.47 -12.83 1.12
C VAL A 193 6.19 -13.36 -0.12
N ASP A 194 7.11 -14.31 0.07
CA ASP A 194 7.86 -14.99 -0.99
C ASP A 194 6.99 -15.86 -1.91
N GLN A 195 5.70 -16.01 -1.58
CA GLN A 195 4.71 -16.78 -2.33
C GLN A 195 3.52 -15.94 -2.78
N LEU A 196 3.56 -14.62 -2.60
CA LEU A 196 2.44 -13.73 -2.94
C LEU A 196 2.19 -13.57 -4.43
N LEU A 197 3.20 -13.77 -5.28
CA LEU A 197 3.07 -13.65 -6.72
C LEU A 197 3.27 -15.00 -7.39
N THR A 198 2.41 -15.30 -8.36
CA THR A 198 2.48 -16.57 -9.11
C THR A 198 2.21 -16.40 -10.59
N ARG A 199 2.89 -17.21 -11.41
CA ARG A 199 2.67 -17.35 -12.86
C ARG A 199 1.52 -18.30 -13.19
N ARG A 200 0.94 -18.99 -12.21
CA ARG A 200 -0.21 -19.87 -12.39
C ARG A 200 -1.46 -19.19 -11.84
N PRO A 201 -2.59 -19.20 -12.56
CA PRO A 201 -3.84 -18.68 -12.02
C PRO A 201 -4.19 -19.37 -10.70
N THR A 202 -4.53 -18.59 -9.67
CA THR A 202 -4.97 -19.16 -8.39
C THR A 202 -6.43 -19.57 -8.45
N LYS A 203 -6.85 -20.60 -7.70
CA LYS A 203 -8.27 -21.00 -7.58
C LYS A 203 -9.16 -19.81 -7.20
N GLN A 204 -8.62 -18.87 -6.43
CA GLN A 204 -9.33 -17.68 -5.99
C GLN A 204 -9.49 -16.62 -7.07
N PHE A 205 -8.52 -16.47 -7.98
CA PHE A 205 -8.67 -15.69 -9.21
C PHE A 205 -9.70 -16.34 -10.15
N LEU A 206 -9.68 -17.66 -10.26
CA LEU A 206 -10.61 -18.45 -11.07
C LEU A 206 -12.03 -18.50 -10.48
N ALA A 207 -12.22 -18.10 -9.21
CA ALA A 207 -13.54 -18.09 -8.59
C ALA A 207 -14.45 -17.06 -9.29
N PRO A 208 -15.63 -17.46 -9.81
CA PRO A 208 -16.48 -16.62 -10.66
C PRO A 208 -16.87 -15.26 -10.05
N LYS A 209 -17.05 -15.21 -8.72
CA LYS A 209 -17.36 -13.97 -7.99
C LYS A 209 -16.19 -12.97 -8.00
N ASN A 210 -14.96 -13.47 -7.83
CA ASN A 210 -13.76 -12.64 -7.80
C ASN A 210 -13.36 -12.20 -9.20
N LEU A 211 -13.49 -13.08 -10.19
CA LEU A 211 -13.29 -12.73 -11.59
C LEU A 211 -14.30 -11.66 -12.03
N ARG A 212 -15.59 -11.78 -11.66
CA ARG A 212 -16.60 -10.74 -11.94
C ARG A 212 -16.33 -9.43 -11.19
N LYS A 213 -15.90 -9.47 -9.92
CA LYS A 213 -15.55 -8.26 -9.13
C LYS A 213 -14.32 -7.56 -9.73
N PHE A 214 -13.29 -8.32 -10.04
CA PHE A 214 -12.07 -7.86 -10.72
C PHE A 214 -12.39 -7.26 -12.09
N LEU A 215 -13.09 -8.00 -12.96
CA LEU A 215 -13.53 -7.51 -14.26
C LEU A 215 -14.42 -6.27 -14.13
N ARG A 216 -15.35 -6.21 -13.16
CA ARG A 216 -16.17 -5.00 -12.94
C ARG A 216 -15.33 -3.79 -12.51
N LYS A 217 -14.37 -3.94 -11.60
CA LYS A 217 -13.49 -2.85 -11.14
C LYS A 217 -12.56 -2.39 -12.26
N TYR A 218 -11.93 -3.35 -12.95
CA TYR A 218 -10.97 -3.11 -14.03
C TYR A 218 -11.63 -2.57 -15.31
N LEU A 219 -12.76 -3.14 -15.75
CA LEU A 219 -13.49 -2.66 -16.93
C LEU A 219 -14.16 -1.31 -16.68
N ARG A 220 -14.70 -1.03 -15.47
CA ARG A 220 -15.23 0.31 -15.15
C ARG A 220 -14.15 1.39 -15.19
N GLN A 221 -12.91 1.07 -14.80
CA GLN A 221 -11.79 2.01 -14.89
C GLN A 221 -11.21 2.13 -16.31
N ARG A 222 -11.22 1.05 -17.11
CA ARG A 222 -10.76 1.07 -18.51
C ARG A 222 -11.72 1.79 -19.46
N PHE A 223 -13.02 1.77 -19.17
CA PHE A 223 -14.10 2.29 -20.03
C PHE A 223 -14.89 3.48 -19.46
N LYS A 224 -14.43 4.14 -18.38
CA LYS A 224 -14.87 5.52 -18.14
C LYS A 224 -14.33 6.37 -19.30
N ARG A 225 -15.19 6.57 -20.31
CA ARG A 225 -15.01 7.55 -21.38
C ARG A 225 -15.00 8.94 -20.73
N ASN A 226 -14.08 9.78 -21.21
CA ASN A 226 -14.06 11.22 -20.96
C ASN A 226 -15.44 11.84 -21.24
#